data_AF-A6G4M4-F1
#
_entry.id   AF-A6G4M4-F1
#
_cell.length_a   1.000
_cell.length_b   1.000
_cell.length_c   1.000
_cell.angle_alpha   90.00
_cell.angle_beta   90.00
_cell.angle_gamma   90.00
#
_symmetry.space_group_name_H-M   'P 1'
#
loop_
_entity.id
_entity.type
_entity.pdbx_description
1 polymer ?
#
loop_
_entity_poly.entity_id
_entity_poly.type
_entity_poly.pdbx_seq_one_letter_code
_entity_poly.pdbx_strand_id
1 'polypeptide(L)'
;MGSGCAPLELSAVPGYAAPREVRQAARQCERRPGRCLSRADGYREGGDYEAAAFVYLHACLANPAMSCWRVGWKHFIGDGAVHDIAFGLYYLGLACEGGNPSACTALGLWWEGDPNEDWRGWLEAGCAGHIELACEALEGAGD
;
A
#
# COMPACT_ATOMS: atom_id res chain seq x y z
N MET A 1 -4.98 -17.22 -20.42
CA MET A 1 -5.65 -15.99 -19.96
C MET A 1 -5.52 -15.99 -18.46
N GLY A 2 -4.54 -15.23 -17.95
CA GLY A 2 -4.24 -15.12 -16.54
C GLY A 2 -3.40 -13.88 -16.45
N SER A 3 -4.02 -12.79 -16.00
CA SER A 3 -3.45 -11.46 -15.92
C SER A 3 -2.32 -11.48 -14.90
N GLY A 4 -1.15 -11.94 -15.32
CA GLY A 4 0.09 -11.79 -14.57
C GLY A 4 0.45 -10.32 -14.60
N CYS A 5 0.15 -9.61 -13.51
CA CYS A 5 0.80 -8.35 -13.23
C CYS A 5 2.30 -8.64 -13.13
N ALA A 6 3.04 -8.21 -14.15
CA ALA A 6 4.48 -8.34 -14.20
C ALA A 6 5.07 -7.68 -12.94
N PRO A 7 6.16 -8.23 -12.36
CA PRO A 7 6.91 -7.53 -11.34
C PRO A 7 7.23 -6.16 -11.92
N LEU A 8 6.73 -5.09 -11.29
CA LEU A 8 7.02 -3.71 -11.70
C LEU A 8 8.53 -3.60 -11.78
N GLU A 9 9.07 -3.64 -12.99
CA GLU A 9 10.47 -3.32 -13.20
C GLU A 9 10.64 -1.90 -12.72
N LEU A 10 11.62 -1.73 -11.83
CA LEU A 10 11.98 -0.51 -11.15
C LEU A 10 12.32 0.69 -12.09
N SER A 11 12.26 0.46 -13.40
CA SER A 11 12.37 1.41 -14.51
C SER A 11 11.06 2.14 -14.82
N ALA A 12 9.91 1.76 -14.24
CA ALA A 12 8.59 2.15 -14.74
C ALA A 12 7.85 3.24 -13.93
N VAL A 13 8.54 4.27 -13.44
CA VAL A 13 7.93 5.62 -13.46
C VAL A 13 8.44 6.27 -14.73
N PRO A 14 7.68 6.24 -15.85
CA PRO A 14 8.15 6.79 -17.11
C PRO A 14 8.52 8.27 -16.91
N GLY A 15 9.80 8.60 -17.05
CA GLY A 15 10.30 9.98 -17.00
C GLY A 15 10.99 10.44 -15.70
N TYR A 16 10.91 9.69 -14.59
CA TYR A 16 11.62 10.09 -13.35
C TYR A 16 13.01 9.46 -13.26
N ALA A 17 14.04 10.25 -13.58
CA ALA A 17 15.44 9.85 -13.41
C ALA A 17 15.91 10.10 -11.96
N ALA A 18 15.59 9.16 -11.05
CA ALA A 18 15.89 9.29 -9.62
C ALA A 18 17.38 9.65 -9.34
N PRO A 19 17.66 10.74 -8.59
CA PRO A 19 19.00 11.10 -8.16
C PRO A 19 19.71 9.95 -7.44
N ARG A 20 21.05 9.98 -7.43
CA ARG A 20 21.86 8.91 -6.79
C ARG A 20 21.44 8.69 -5.33
N GLU A 21 21.13 9.75 -4.61
CA GLU A 21 20.72 9.70 -3.20
C GLU A 21 19.38 9.00 -3.01
N VAL A 22 18.39 9.31 -3.85
CA VAL A 22 17.07 8.67 -3.85
C VAL A 22 17.20 7.17 -4.17
N ARG A 23 18.02 6.82 -5.17
CA ARG A 23 18.32 5.40 -5.47
C ARG A 23 19.04 4.68 -4.34
N GLN A 24 19.94 5.35 -3.62
CA GLN A 24 20.60 4.78 -2.45
C GLN A 24 19.63 4.57 -1.27
N ALA A 25 18.67 5.47 -1.11
CA ALA A 25 17.59 5.30 -0.12
C ALA A 25 16.76 4.06 -0.43
N ALA A 26 16.33 3.92 -1.69
CA ALA A 26 15.48 2.82 -2.12
C ALA A 26 16.16 1.43 -2.02
N ARG A 27 17.47 1.34 -2.28
CA ARG A 27 18.23 0.08 -2.10
C ARG A 27 18.25 -0.45 -0.66
N GLN A 28 17.98 0.39 0.33
CA GLN A 28 18.02 -0.03 1.75
C GLN A 28 16.73 -0.68 2.22
N CYS A 29 15.65 -0.63 1.43
CA CYS A 29 14.32 -1.06 1.88
C CYS A 29 14.26 -2.57 2.19
N GLU A 30 15.04 -3.40 1.50
CA GLU A 30 15.15 -4.84 1.80
C GLU A 30 15.79 -5.13 3.17
N ARG A 31 16.81 -4.36 3.56
CA ARG A 31 17.61 -4.62 4.76
C ARG A 31 17.14 -3.83 5.98
N ARG A 32 16.55 -2.66 5.76
CA ARG A 32 16.14 -1.69 6.79
C ARG A 32 14.84 -0.99 6.38
N PRO A 33 13.70 -1.72 6.33
CA PRO A 33 12.44 -1.17 5.81
C PRO A 33 12.00 0.08 6.57
N GLY A 34 12.07 0.08 7.91
CA GLY A 34 11.70 1.25 8.72
C GLY A 34 12.52 2.51 8.38
N ARG A 35 13.85 2.40 8.24
CA ARG A 35 14.70 3.55 7.88
C ARG A 35 14.48 4.02 6.45
N CYS A 36 14.21 3.10 5.53
CA CYS A 36 13.87 3.43 4.15
C CYS A 36 12.56 4.24 4.11
N LEU A 37 11.51 3.75 4.78
CA LEU A 37 10.21 4.43 4.82
C LEU A 37 10.29 5.80 5.49
N SER A 38 11.01 5.93 6.62
CA SER A 38 11.23 7.25 7.24
C SER A 38 11.95 8.24 6.31
N ARG A 39 12.81 7.75 5.41
CA ARG A 39 13.47 8.61 4.43
C ARG A 39 12.52 9.03 3.30
N ALA A 40 11.63 8.13 2.87
CA ALA A 40 10.54 8.47 1.95
C ALA A 40 9.59 9.51 2.55
N ASP A 41 9.24 9.34 3.84
CA ASP A 41 8.44 10.32 4.60
C ASP A 41 9.10 11.70 4.58
N GLY A 42 10.41 11.77 4.83
CA GLY A 42 11.18 13.02 4.76
C GLY A 42 11.19 13.68 3.38
N TYR A 43 11.24 12.89 2.29
CA TYR A 43 11.10 13.44 0.93
C TYR A 43 9.72 14.06 0.72
N ARG A 44 8.66 13.39 1.16
CA ARG A 44 7.28 13.87 1.05
C ARG A 44 7.05 15.13 1.89
N GLU A 45 7.52 15.16 3.13
CA GLU A 45 7.45 16.34 4.01
C GLU A 45 8.24 17.53 3.44
N GLY A 46 9.36 17.26 2.76
CA GLY A 46 10.14 18.26 2.04
C GLY A 46 9.56 18.72 0.71
N GLY A 47 8.43 18.15 0.27
CA GLY A 47 7.76 18.47 -1.01
C GLY A 47 8.32 17.75 -2.24
N ASP A 48 9.29 16.84 -2.08
CA ASP A 48 9.81 15.99 -3.15
C ASP A 48 8.97 14.71 -3.27
N TYR A 49 7.75 14.88 -3.77
CA TYR A 49 6.77 13.80 -3.91
C TYR A 49 7.23 12.70 -4.87
N GLU A 50 8.03 13.05 -5.89
CA GLU A 50 8.55 12.09 -6.86
C GLU A 50 9.60 11.17 -6.23
N ALA A 51 10.53 11.72 -5.43
CA ALA A 51 11.48 10.92 -4.68
C ALA A 51 10.79 10.04 -3.64
N ALA A 52 9.79 10.58 -2.94
CA ALA A 52 9.02 9.83 -1.97
C ALA A 52 8.31 8.64 -2.62
N ALA A 53 7.56 8.89 -3.71
CA ALA A 53 6.85 7.85 -4.47
C ALA A 53 7.82 6.77 -4.97
N PHE A 54 8.98 7.16 -5.51
CA PHE A 54 10.00 6.21 -5.96
C PHE A 54 10.47 5.28 -4.83
N VAL A 55 10.76 5.82 -3.64
CA VAL A 55 11.23 5.01 -2.50
C VAL A 55 10.11 4.15 -1.92
N TYR A 56 8.88 4.67 -1.77
CA TYR A 56 7.73 3.89 -1.31
C TYR A 56 7.43 2.71 -2.22
N LEU A 57 7.37 2.93 -3.54
CA LEU A 57 7.13 1.87 -4.52
C LEU A 57 8.24 0.81 -4.48
N HIS A 58 9.49 1.23 -4.32
CA HIS A 58 10.59 0.28 -4.20
C HIS A 58 10.53 -0.54 -2.91
N ALA A 59 10.11 0.07 -1.80
CA ALA A 59 9.88 -0.63 -0.53
C ALA A 59 8.72 -1.63 -0.63
N CYS A 60 7.66 -1.23 -1.31
CA CYS A 60 6.54 -2.06 -1.69
C CYS A 60 6.99 -3.27 -2.50
N LEU A 61 7.78 -3.08 -3.55
CA LEU A 61 8.25 -4.19 -4.38
C LEU A 61 9.13 -5.19 -3.63
N ALA A 62 9.90 -4.70 -2.65
CA ALA A 62 10.72 -5.56 -1.80
C ALA A 62 9.89 -6.43 -0.84
N ASN A 63 8.75 -5.93 -0.37
CA ASN A 63 7.81 -6.68 0.49
C ASN A 63 6.39 -6.12 0.33
N PRO A 64 5.62 -6.60 -0.67
CA PRO A 64 4.33 -6.00 -1.04
C PRO A 64 3.34 -6.02 0.12
N ALA A 65 3.19 -7.17 0.78
CA ALA A 65 2.26 -7.31 1.89
C ALA A 65 2.58 -6.37 3.06
N MET A 66 3.85 -6.26 3.48
CA MET A 66 4.19 -5.57 4.73
C MET A 66 4.57 -4.09 4.52
N SER A 67 5.40 -3.79 3.52
CA SER A 67 5.86 -2.42 3.30
C SER A 67 4.72 -1.53 2.80
N CYS A 68 3.92 -2.01 1.85
CA CYS A 68 2.79 -1.24 1.35
C CYS A 68 1.72 -1.05 2.43
N TRP A 69 1.45 -2.09 3.24
CA TRP A 69 0.53 -1.96 4.38
C TRP A 69 0.98 -0.85 5.33
N ARG A 70 2.28 -0.83 5.69
CA ARG A 70 2.82 0.19 6.59
C ARG A 70 2.68 1.60 6.01
N VAL A 71 2.99 1.80 4.73
CA VAL A 71 2.84 3.09 4.07
C VAL A 71 1.37 3.50 4.02
N GLY A 72 0.52 2.62 3.48
CA GLY A 72 -0.91 2.87 3.32
C GLY A 72 -1.60 3.19 4.63
N TRP A 73 -1.44 2.32 5.63
CA TRP A 73 -2.06 2.49 6.94
C TRP A 73 -1.61 3.79 7.62
N LYS A 74 -0.29 4.06 7.63
CA LYS A 74 0.27 5.25 8.28
C LYS A 74 -0.31 6.55 7.73
N HIS A 75 -0.43 6.65 6.40
CA HIS A 75 -1.01 7.83 5.74
C HIS A 75 -2.53 7.86 5.81
N PHE A 76 -3.19 6.70 5.85
CA PHE A 76 -4.63 6.58 6.01
C PHE A 76 -5.09 7.09 7.38
N ILE A 77 -4.39 6.75 8.47
CA ILE A 77 -4.75 7.21 9.82
C ILE A 77 -4.04 8.51 10.24
N GLY A 78 -2.99 8.92 9.53
CA GLY A 78 -2.19 10.10 9.88
C GLY A 78 -1.21 9.90 11.05
N ASP A 79 -0.74 8.68 11.31
CA ASP A 79 0.15 8.38 12.45
C ASP A 79 1.62 8.68 12.11
N GLY A 80 2.13 9.83 12.56
CA GLY A 80 3.52 10.22 12.32
C GLY A 80 3.83 10.47 10.83
N ALA A 81 2.81 10.74 10.02
CA ALA A 81 2.90 11.13 8.62
C ALA A 81 1.77 12.10 8.26
N VAL A 82 1.90 12.75 7.11
CA VAL A 82 0.81 13.53 6.51
C VAL A 82 -0.40 12.62 6.31
N HIS A 83 -1.52 12.95 6.97
CA HIS A 83 -2.80 12.30 6.81
C HIS A 83 -3.32 12.55 5.38
N ASP A 84 -3.41 11.49 4.58
CA ASP A 84 -3.82 11.52 3.19
C ASP A 84 -4.52 10.19 2.88
N ILE A 85 -5.86 10.22 2.92
CA ILE A 85 -6.71 9.05 2.77
C ILE A 85 -6.53 8.43 1.38
N ALA A 86 -6.53 9.23 0.32
CA ALA A 86 -6.41 8.74 -1.06
C ALA A 86 -5.06 8.06 -1.29
N PHE A 87 -3.98 8.66 -0.79
CA PHE A 87 -2.66 8.05 -0.81
C PHE A 87 -2.63 6.76 0.02
N GLY A 88 -3.23 6.77 1.22
CA GLY A 88 -3.34 5.61 2.08
C GLY A 88 -4.02 4.42 1.38
N LEU A 89 -5.20 4.66 0.81
CA LEU A 89 -5.99 3.64 0.09
C LEU A 89 -5.23 3.06 -1.11
N TYR A 90 -4.48 3.87 -1.86
CA TYR A 90 -3.66 3.37 -2.97
C TYR A 90 -2.63 2.32 -2.51
N TYR A 91 -1.89 2.61 -1.44
CA TYR A 91 -0.89 1.66 -0.92
C TYR A 91 -1.53 0.47 -0.17
N LEU A 92 -2.71 0.65 0.44
CA LEU A 92 -3.49 -0.47 0.96
C LEU A 92 -3.94 -1.41 -0.17
N GLY A 93 -4.31 -0.88 -1.34
CA GLY A 93 -4.58 -1.65 -2.55
C GLY A 93 -3.41 -2.56 -2.93
N LEU A 94 -2.22 -1.96 -3.09
CA LEU A 94 -0.99 -2.72 -3.39
C LEU A 94 -0.65 -3.75 -2.30
N ALA A 95 -0.90 -3.43 -1.04
CA ALA A 95 -0.69 -4.37 0.05
C ALA A 95 -1.65 -5.56 -0.01
N CYS A 96 -2.92 -5.31 -0.34
CA CYS A 96 -3.94 -6.34 -0.50
C CYS A 96 -3.60 -7.26 -1.69
N GLU A 97 -3.24 -6.68 -2.85
CA GLU A 97 -2.73 -7.44 -4.00
C GLU A 97 -1.47 -8.25 -3.65
N GLY A 98 -0.64 -7.69 -2.77
CA GLY A 98 0.51 -8.36 -2.17
C GLY A 98 0.19 -9.48 -1.18
N GLY A 99 -1.09 -9.74 -0.89
CA GLY A 99 -1.56 -10.78 0.02
C GLY A 99 -1.65 -10.35 1.49
N ASN A 100 -1.75 -9.05 1.80
CA ASN A 100 -1.99 -8.58 3.16
C ASN A 100 -3.50 -8.55 3.47
N PRO A 101 -4.01 -9.44 4.33
CA PRO A 101 -5.45 -9.52 4.60
C PRO A 101 -5.97 -8.35 5.44
N SER A 102 -5.12 -7.72 6.27
CA SER A 102 -5.50 -6.50 7.00
C SER A 102 -5.71 -5.33 6.05
N ALA A 103 -4.90 -5.24 4.99
CA ALA A 103 -5.08 -4.24 3.95
C ALA A 103 -6.37 -4.45 3.17
N CYS A 104 -6.66 -5.70 2.78
CA CYS A 104 -7.91 -6.05 2.12
C CYS A 104 -9.12 -5.74 3.03
N THR A 105 -9.05 -6.09 4.31
CA THR A 105 -10.11 -5.78 5.28
C THR A 105 -10.33 -4.26 5.39
N ALA A 106 -9.26 -3.46 5.47
CA ALA A 106 -9.37 -2.01 5.55
C ALA A 106 -10.03 -1.40 4.31
N LEU A 107 -9.70 -1.88 3.11
CA LEU A 107 -10.34 -1.44 1.86
C LEU A 107 -11.81 -1.85 1.80
N GLY A 108 -12.10 -3.10 2.15
CA GLY A 108 -13.45 -3.65 2.14
C GLY A 108 -14.38 -2.90 3.09
N LEU A 109 -13.92 -2.59 4.30
CA LEU A 109 -14.69 -1.79 5.26
C LEU A 109 -14.81 -0.32 4.83
N TRP A 110 -13.78 0.25 4.19
CA TRP A 110 -13.83 1.64 3.75
C TRP A 110 -14.85 1.86 2.63
N TRP A 111 -14.89 0.95 1.66
CA TRP A 111 -15.79 1.00 0.50
C TRP A 111 -17.10 0.25 0.69
N GLU A 112 -17.38 -0.20 1.92
CA GLU A 112 -18.58 -0.98 2.23
C GLU A 112 -19.84 -0.25 1.75
N GLY A 113 -20.65 -0.94 0.94
CA GLY A 113 -21.89 -0.42 0.39
C GLY A 113 -21.75 0.48 -0.83
N ASP A 114 -20.55 0.81 -1.30
CA ASP A 114 -20.35 1.52 -2.57
C ASP A 114 -20.66 0.58 -3.75
N PRO A 115 -21.62 0.91 -4.63
CA PRO A 115 -21.96 0.07 -5.78
C PRO A 115 -20.91 0.06 -6.88
N ASN A 116 -19.92 0.96 -6.85
CA ASN A 116 -18.87 1.07 -7.87
C ASN A 116 -17.60 0.29 -7.51
N GLU A 117 -17.51 -0.21 -6.27
CA GLU A 117 -16.31 -0.86 -5.74
C GLU A 117 -16.60 -2.32 -5.36
N ASP A 118 -15.61 -3.20 -5.54
CA ASP A 118 -15.71 -4.61 -5.15
C ASP A 118 -15.31 -4.81 -3.68
N TRP A 119 -16.03 -4.13 -2.78
CA TRP A 119 -15.75 -4.17 -1.35
C TRP A 119 -15.97 -5.57 -0.74
N ARG A 120 -16.90 -6.36 -1.30
CA ARG A 120 -17.11 -7.76 -0.91
C ARG A 120 -15.89 -8.61 -1.26
N GLY A 121 -15.33 -8.48 -2.46
CA GLY A 121 -14.11 -9.20 -2.86
C GLY A 121 -12.93 -8.91 -1.92
N TRP A 122 -12.76 -7.66 -1.49
CA TRP A 122 -11.73 -7.31 -0.50
C TRP A 122 -11.99 -7.91 0.89
N LEU A 123 -13.23 -7.90 1.38
CA LEU A 123 -13.57 -8.54 2.65
C LEU A 123 -13.41 -10.06 2.59
N GLU A 124 -13.75 -10.70 1.47
CA GLU A 124 -13.53 -12.13 1.25
C GLU A 124 -12.04 -12.47 1.33
N ALA A 125 -11.18 -11.66 0.70
CA ALA A 125 -9.73 -11.82 0.80
C ALA A 125 -9.22 -11.61 2.24
N GLY A 126 -9.78 -10.65 2.97
CA GLY A 126 -9.51 -10.44 4.40
C GLY A 126 -9.88 -11.65 5.26
N CYS A 127 -11.08 -12.20 5.04
CA CYS A 127 -11.61 -13.36 5.75
C CYS A 127 -10.80 -14.63 5.45
N ALA A 128 -10.41 -14.84 4.19
CA ALA A 128 -9.51 -15.93 3.79
C ALA A 128 -8.14 -15.84 4.48
N GLY A 129 -7.70 -14.63 4.85
CA GLY A 129 -6.52 -14.39 5.68
C GLY A 129 -6.75 -14.44 7.18
N HIS A 130 -7.87 -15.01 7.64
CA HIS A 130 -8.25 -15.19 9.04
C HIS A 130 -8.45 -13.88 9.82
N ILE A 131 -8.86 -12.80 9.15
CA ILE A 131 -9.33 -11.60 9.83
C ILE A 131 -10.83 -11.77 10.13
N GLU A 132 -11.15 -12.12 11.38
CA GLU A 132 -12.53 -12.37 11.84
C GLU A 132 -13.47 -11.20 11.54
N LEU A 133 -13.02 -9.96 11.79
CA LEU A 133 -13.76 -8.74 11.49
C LEU A 133 -14.23 -8.67 10.02
N ALA A 134 -13.45 -9.19 9.08
CA ALA A 134 -13.81 -9.18 7.67
C ALA A 134 -14.92 -10.19 7.36
N CYS A 135 -14.91 -11.36 8.01
CA CYS A 135 -15.95 -12.36 7.88
C CYS A 135 -17.27 -11.85 8.48
N GLU A 136 -17.23 -11.24 9.66
CA GLU A 136 -18.40 -10.66 10.33
C GLU A 136 -19.05 -9.56 9.48
N ALA A 137 -18.24 -8.68 8.87
CA ALA A 137 -18.74 -7.62 8.00
C ALA A 137 -19.47 -8.18 6.76
N LEU A 138 -18.98 -9.28 6.18
CA LEU A 138 -19.68 -9.95 5.06
C LEU A 138 -21.04 -10.51 5.47
N GLU A 139 -21.12 -11.10 6.66
CA GLU A 139 -22.37 -11.65 7.19
C GLU A 139 -23.39 -10.54 7.45
N GLY A 140 -22.96 -9.42 8.03
CA GLY A 140 -23.83 -8.29 8.35
C GLY A 140 -24.34 -7.48 7.15
N ALA A 141 -23.67 -7.57 5.99
CA ALA A 141 -24.04 -6.80 4.80
C ALA A 141 -24.97 -7.55 3.83
N GLY A 142 -25.55 -8.68 4.27
CA GLY A 142 -26.52 -9.49 3.54
C GLY A 142 -28.00 -9.17 3.82
N ASP A 143 -28.28 -8.22 4.72
CA ASP A 143 -29.63 -7.87 5.21
C ASP A 143 -30.26 -6.66 4.51
#